data_AF-A0A2K3NH26-F1
#
_entry.id   AF-A0A2K3NH26-F1
#
_cell.length_a   1.000
_cell.length_b   1.000
_cell.length_c   1.000
_cell.angle_alpha   90.00
_cell.angle_beta   90.00
_cell.angle_gamma   90.00
#
_symmetry.space_group_name_H-M   'P 1'
#
loop_
_entity.id
_entity.type
_entity.pdbx_description
1 polymer ?
#
loop_
_entity_poly.entity_id
_entity_poly.type
_entity_poly.pdbx_seq_one_letter_code
_entity_poly.pdbx_strand_id
1 'polypeptide(L)'
;NGVDPMSRSVEKSRTVEDATDRAKPWQLSEILDPVQCRSVTMPDNTDSFSKVVRLLYTNSAVGILALGSNGVQKLWKWSRNEQNPTGKATASVVPQRWQPNSGLLMTNDIAGVNLEEAVPCIALSKNDSYVMSACGGKVSLFNMMTFKVMTTFMPPPPASTFLAFHPQDNNIISIGMEDSTIHIYNVRVDEVKSKLKGHQRRITGLAFSTNLNILVSSGADAQLCVWSIDTWEKRKAIPIQLPAGKSPVGDTRVQFHSDQLRLLVVHETQLAIYEASKMERIRQWIPQDVLAAPISYAAYSCNSQLIYASFCDANIGVFDADSLRLRCRIAPSICLSSAALNRSQAVYPLVIAAHPLEPNQFAVGLSDGSVKVIEPSESEGKWGSSPPTDNGILNGKAPSSSTTSNHTADQAQR
;
A
#
# COMPACT_ATOMS: atom_id res chain seq x y z
N ASN A 1 77.01 27.03 8.84
CA ASN A 1 76.87 27.44 7.42
C ASN A 1 76.37 26.23 6.64
N GLY A 2 75.14 26.14 6.12
CA GLY A 2 73.96 27.01 6.22
C GLY A 2 72.87 26.55 5.21
N VAL A 3 71.62 27.00 5.40
CA VAL A 3 70.52 27.14 4.41
C VAL A 3 70.00 25.88 3.67
N ASP A 4 68.86 25.33 4.11
CA ASP A 4 67.46 25.49 3.61
C ASP A 4 67.16 25.70 2.06
N PRO A 5 65.89 25.75 1.56
CA PRO A 5 65.48 24.87 0.45
C PRO A 5 64.78 25.56 -0.76
N MET A 6 64.20 24.74 -1.67
CA MET A 6 63.12 25.03 -2.64
C MET A 6 63.26 26.19 -3.68
N SER A 7 63.06 25.87 -4.99
CA SER A 7 61.81 26.17 -5.75
C SER A 7 61.97 26.42 -7.28
N ARG A 8 60.90 26.07 -8.04
CA ARG A 8 60.50 26.56 -9.40
C ARG A 8 61.45 26.22 -10.60
N SER A 9 61.03 26.11 -11.88
CA SER A 9 59.81 26.45 -12.66
C SER A 9 59.70 25.48 -13.89
N VAL A 10 58.74 25.46 -14.84
CA VAL A 10 57.48 26.20 -15.14
C VAL A 10 56.49 25.29 -15.94
N GLU A 11 55.38 25.83 -16.45
CA GLU A 11 54.22 25.16 -17.06
C GLU A 11 54.32 24.78 -18.57
N LYS A 12 53.43 23.88 -19.02
CA LYS A 12 52.59 24.16 -20.21
C LYS A 12 51.24 23.44 -20.15
N SER A 13 50.18 24.16 -20.53
CA SER A 13 48.77 23.79 -20.40
C SER A 13 48.26 22.84 -21.48
N ARG A 14 47.33 21.94 -21.12
CA ARG A 14 46.37 21.32 -22.04
C ARG A 14 44.98 21.20 -21.39
N THR A 15 44.07 22.03 -21.91
CA THR A 15 42.62 21.84 -22.05
C THR A 15 41.89 21.10 -20.92
N VAL A 16 41.15 21.87 -20.10
CA VAL A 16 39.96 21.35 -19.42
C VAL A 16 38.89 21.15 -20.50
N GLU A 17 38.51 19.91 -20.77
CA GLU A 17 37.24 19.66 -21.45
C GLU A 17 36.12 20.01 -20.48
N ASP A 18 35.37 21.05 -20.82
CA ASP A 18 34.18 21.49 -20.10
C ASP A 18 33.06 20.46 -20.30
N ALA A 19 33.14 19.38 -19.53
CA ALA A 19 32.10 18.38 -19.39
C ALA A 19 30.90 19.01 -18.68
N THR A 20 30.16 19.82 -19.45
CA THR A 20 28.82 20.27 -19.11
C THR A 20 27.95 19.04 -18.98
N ASP A 21 27.84 18.53 -17.75
CA ASP A 21 27.03 17.39 -17.38
C ASP A 21 25.56 17.75 -17.59
N ARG A 22 25.11 17.55 -18.84
CA ARG A 22 23.71 17.68 -19.23
C ARG A 22 22.94 16.60 -18.50
N ALA A 23 22.49 16.95 -17.30
CA ALA A 23 21.60 16.13 -16.49
C ALA A 23 20.54 15.51 -17.39
N LYS A 24 20.60 14.19 -17.55
CA LYS A 24 19.71 13.46 -18.45
C LYS A 24 18.26 13.84 -18.10
N PRO A 25 17.41 14.20 -19.08
CA PRO A 25 16.02 14.49 -18.81
C PRO A 25 15.41 13.29 -18.08
N TRP A 26 14.72 13.55 -16.96
CA TRP A 26 14.11 12.49 -16.19
C TRP A 26 13.12 11.72 -17.07
N GLN A 27 13.29 10.40 -17.08
CA GLN A 27 12.43 9.46 -17.79
C GLN A 27 11.85 8.50 -16.76
N LEU A 28 10.57 8.14 -16.94
CA LEU A 28 9.93 7.11 -16.14
C LEU A 28 10.72 5.80 -16.22
N SER A 29 11.05 5.24 -15.06
CA SER A 29 11.70 3.93 -14.98
C SER A 29 10.67 2.83 -15.25
N GLU A 30 10.99 1.90 -16.14
CA GLU A 30 10.15 0.75 -16.46
C GLU A 30 10.89 -0.56 -16.20
N ILE A 31 10.23 -1.43 -15.43
CA ILE A 31 10.73 -2.72 -15.00
C ILE A 31 9.96 -3.77 -15.79
N LEU A 32 10.57 -4.20 -16.89
CA LEU A 32 9.99 -5.03 -17.94
C LEU A 32 10.49 -6.48 -17.86
N ASP A 33 11.73 -6.68 -17.44
CA ASP A 33 12.40 -7.98 -17.40
C ASP A 33 12.57 -8.48 -15.95
N PRO A 34 12.28 -9.76 -15.65
CA PRO A 34 12.55 -10.38 -14.35
C PRO A 34 13.97 -10.18 -13.80
N VAL A 35 14.98 -9.92 -14.64
CA VAL A 35 16.36 -9.63 -14.21
C VAL A 35 16.50 -8.25 -13.54
N GLN A 36 15.59 -7.30 -13.82
CA GLN A 36 15.64 -5.94 -13.26
C GLN A 36 15.15 -5.87 -11.80
N CYS A 37 14.60 -6.95 -11.26
CA CYS A 37 14.11 -7.04 -9.88
C CYS A 37 14.36 -8.43 -9.31
N ARG A 38 14.04 -8.65 -8.03
CA ARG A 38 13.99 -10.00 -7.44
C ARG A 38 12.54 -10.33 -7.14
N SER A 39 12.12 -11.54 -7.51
CA SER A 39 10.78 -12.03 -7.14
C SER A 39 10.80 -13.51 -6.78
N VAL A 40 9.98 -13.89 -5.80
CA VAL A 40 9.75 -15.29 -5.44
C VAL A 40 8.26 -15.58 -5.39
N THR A 41 7.86 -16.73 -5.92
CA THR A 41 6.47 -17.21 -5.88
C THR A 41 6.30 -18.15 -4.70
N MET A 42 5.22 -18.02 -3.93
CA MET A 42 4.95 -18.89 -2.79
C MET A 42 4.68 -20.33 -3.27
N PRO A 43 5.24 -21.36 -2.62
CA PRO A 43 5.04 -22.76 -3.02
C PRO A 43 3.65 -23.30 -2.68
N ASP A 44 3.33 -24.47 -3.24
CA ASP A 44 2.13 -25.28 -2.99
C ASP A 44 0.81 -24.56 -3.23
N ASN A 45 0.72 -23.86 -4.36
CA ASN A 45 -0.51 -23.21 -4.81
C ASN A 45 -1.30 -24.10 -5.78
N THR A 46 -1.79 -25.21 -5.25
CA THR A 46 -2.59 -26.21 -5.98
C THR A 46 -4.02 -25.75 -6.31
N ASP A 47 -4.52 -24.71 -5.65
CA ASP A 47 -5.89 -24.21 -5.80
C ASP A 47 -5.97 -23.10 -6.85
N SER A 48 -5.65 -23.43 -8.10
CA SER A 48 -5.52 -22.51 -9.26
C SER A 48 -6.79 -21.76 -9.69
N PHE A 49 -7.87 -21.87 -8.91
CA PHE A 49 -9.17 -21.24 -9.15
C PHE A 49 -9.62 -20.29 -8.03
N SER A 50 -8.91 -20.22 -6.89
CA SER A 50 -9.28 -19.33 -5.77
C SER A 50 -8.46 -18.03 -5.79
N LYS A 51 -9.10 -16.92 -6.15
CA LYS A 51 -8.56 -15.55 -6.09
C LYS A 51 -7.93 -15.25 -4.72
N VAL A 52 -6.77 -14.57 -4.66
CA VAL A 52 -6.25 -14.01 -3.39
C VAL A 52 -6.94 -12.68 -3.12
N VAL A 53 -7.79 -12.61 -2.09
CA VAL A 53 -8.66 -11.45 -1.84
C VAL A 53 -8.25 -10.60 -0.64
N ARG A 54 -7.39 -11.12 0.25
CA ARG A 54 -6.65 -10.36 1.26
C ARG A 54 -5.26 -10.96 1.44
N LEU A 55 -4.29 -10.11 1.76
CA LEU A 55 -2.88 -10.47 1.95
C LEU A 55 -2.30 -9.62 3.07
N LEU A 56 -1.55 -10.23 3.98
CA LEU A 56 -0.88 -9.56 5.10
C LEU A 56 0.52 -10.16 5.28
N TYR A 57 1.48 -9.33 5.65
CA TYR A 57 2.68 -9.81 6.35
C TYR A 57 2.37 -10.01 7.84
N THR A 58 3.08 -10.93 8.50
CA THR A 58 3.19 -10.96 9.96
C THR A 58 3.87 -9.68 10.46
N ASN A 59 3.49 -9.14 11.61
CA ASN A 59 4.11 -7.93 12.18
C ASN A 59 5.62 -8.11 12.44
N SER A 60 6.03 -9.31 12.86
CA SER A 60 7.44 -9.74 12.98
C SER A 60 8.19 -9.89 11.65
N ALA A 61 7.50 -9.73 10.52
CA ALA A 61 8.01 -9.81 9.16
C ALA A 61 8.57 -11.18 8.72
N VAL A 62 8.35 -12.26 9.49
CA VAL A 62 8.86 -13.61 9.18
C VAL A 62 7.92 -14.46 8.30
N GLY A 63 6.73 -13.98 7.97
CA GLY A 63 5.76 -14.71 7.16
C GLY A 63 4.72 -13.86 6.46
N ILE A 64 3.96 -14.51 5.58
CA ILE A 64 2.87 -13.94 4.79
C ILE A 64 1.63 -14.82 4.95
N LEU A 65 0.50 -14.17 5.21
CA LEU A 65 -0.82 -14.78 5.33
C LEU A 65 -1.71 -14.28 4.18
N ALA A 66 -2.23 -15.21 3.38
CA ALA A 66 -3.18 -14.92 2.31
C ALA A 66 -4.54 -15.55 2.61
N LEU A 67 -5.63 -14.84 2.30
CA LEU A 67 -7.00 -15.35 2.31
C LEU A 67 -7.49 -15.52 0.88
N GLY A 68 -7.95 -16.72 0.54
CA GLY A 68 -8.61 -17.02 -0.73
C GLY A 68 -10.09 -16.61 -0.73
N SER A 69 -10.66 -16.41 -1.92
CA SER A 69 -12.11 -16.25 -2.10
C SER A 69 -12.92 -17.47 -1.67
N ASN A 70 -12.28 -18.64 -1.58
CA ASN A 70 -12.86 -19.87 -1.02
C ASN A 70 -12.86 -19.93 0.52
N GLY A 71 -12.49 -18.84 1.23
CA GLY A 71 -12.46 -18.79 2.69
C GLY A 71 -11.27 -19.48 3.35
N VAL A 72 -10.36 -20.08 2.59
CA VAL A 72 -9.14 -20.75 3.10
C VAL A 72 -8.01 -19.75 3.27
N GLN A 73 -7.32 -19.82 4.42
CA GLN A 73 -6.14 -19.01 4.72
C GLN A 73 -4.86 -19.86 4.57
N LYS A 74 -3.85 -19.30 3.92
CA LYS A 74 -2.53 -19.93 3.68
C LYS A 74 -1.43 -19.08 4.30
N LEU A 75 -0.58 -19.71 5.11
CA LEU A 75 0.56 -19.07 5.78
C LEU A 75 1.86 -19.63 5.22
N TRP A 76 2.76 -18.76 4.79
CA TRP A 76 4.14 -19.11 4.46
C TRP A 76 5.07 -18.39 5.43
N LYS A 77 6.17 -19.05 5.83
CA LYS A 77 7.18 -18.50 6.73
C LYS A 77 8.58 -18.68 6.16
N TRP A 78 9.42 -17.71 6.43
CA TRP A 78 10.86 -17.80 6.26
C TRP A 78 11.49 -18.29 7.55
N SER A 79 12.57 -19.05 7.41
CA SER A 79 13.35 -19.59 8.52
C SER A 79 14.72 -18.93 8.51
N ARG A 80 15.28 -18.67 9.70
CA ARG A 80 16.67 -18.23 9.83
C ARG A 80 17.60 -19.37 9.40
N ASN A 81 18.41 -19.13 8.40
CA ASN A 81 19.45 -20.05 7.90
C ASN A 81 20.61 -19.24 7.28
N GLU A 82 21.58 -19.91 6.67
CA GLU A 82 22.75 -19.24 6.07
C GLU A 82 22.38 -18.30 4.90
N GLN A 83 21.37 -18.66 4.11
CA GLN A 83 20.90 -17.87 2.96
C GLN A 83 19.96 -16.72 3.36
N ASN A 84 19.31 -16.84 4.52
CA ASN A 84 18.51 -15.78 5.15
C ASN A 84 18.86 -15.66 6.64
N PRO A 85 19.94 -14.94 6.99
CA PRO A 85 20.35 -14.76 8.37
C PRO A 85 19.34 -13.98 9.22
N THR A 86 18.41 -13.24 8.60
CA THR A 86 17.39 -12.49 9.34
C THR A 86 16.22 -13.37 9.76
N GLY A 87 15.84 -14.33 8.91
CA GLY A 87 14.58 -15.09 8.99
C GLY A 87 13.34 -14.30 8.56
N LYS A 88 13.48 -13.06 8.08
CA LYS A 88 12.39 -12.24 7.55
C LYS A 88 12.03 -12.66 6.13
N ALA A 89 10.88 -12.20 5.64
CA ALA A 89 10.49 -12.42 4.27
C ALA A 89 11.48 -11.79 3.28
N THR A 90 11.81 -12.52 2.21
CA THR A 90 12.63 -12.00 1.11
C THR A 90 12.35 -12.71 -0.21
N ALA A 91 12.51 -11.99 -1.31
CA ALA A 91 12.51 -12.50 -2.67
C ALA A 91 13.74 -13.39 -3.01
N SER A 92 14.81 -13.35 -2.21
CA SER A 92 16.01 -14.17 -2.47
C SER A 92 15.91 -15.61 -1.98
N VAL A 93 14.94 -15.94 -1.12
CA VAL A 93 14.80 -17.28 -0.53
C VAL A 93 13.34 -17.72 -0.58
N VAL A 94 13.10 -18.95 -1.04
CA VAL A 94 11.75 -19.53 -1.09
C VAL A 94 11.27 -19.85 0.34
N PRO A 95 10.11 -19.35 0.78
CA PRO A 95 9.56 -19.69 2.09
C PRO A 95 8.99 -21.10 2.12
N GLN A 96 8.75 -21.61 3.33
CA GLN A 96 8.04 -22.87 3.53
C GLN A 96 6.56 -22.58 3.82
N ARG A 97 5.65 -23.39 3.23
CA ARG A 97 4.24 -23.38 3.61
C ARG A 97 4.13 -23.91 5.05
N TRP A 98 3.67 -23.07 5.96
CA TRP A 98 3.55 -23.42 7.37
C TRP A 98 2.18 -24.07 7.62
N GLN A 99 2.18 -25.23 8.27
CA GLN A 99 0.99 -25.93 8.74
C GLN A 99 1.29 -26.54 10.11
N PRO A 100 0.31 -26.68 11.01
CA PRO A 100 0.50 -27.36 12.29
C PRO A 100 0.61 -28.89 12.08
N ASN A 101 1.33 -29.59 12.96
CA ASN A 101 1.47 -31.05 12.93
C ASN A 101 0.12 -31.81 12.99
N SER A 102 -0.96 -31.15 13.41
CA SER A 102 -2.32 -31.70 13.42
C SER A 102 -2.97 -31.77 12.03
N GLY A 103 -2.34 -31.25 10.97
CA GLY A 103 -2.90 -31.23 9.61
C GLY A 103 -4.13 -30.33 9.44
N LEU A 104 -4.48 -29.54 10.46
CA LEU A 104 -5.60 -28.60 10.41
C LEU A 104 -5.29 -27.50 9.39
N LEU A 105 -6.31 -27.12 8.62
CA LEU A 105 -6.30 -25.95 7.74
C LEU A 105 -7.02 -24.78 8.42
N MET A 106 -6.56 -23.57 8.14
CA MET A 106 -7.17 -22.34 8.65
C MET A 106 -8.30 -21.91 7.69
N THR A 107 -9.48 -22.48 7.86
CA THR A 107 -10.63 -22.29 6.95
C THR A 107 -11.80 -21.64 7.66
N ASN A 108 -12.39 -20.61 7.05
CA ASN A 108 -13.63 -19.98 7.53
C ASN A 108 -14.85 -20.89 7.31
N ASP A 109 -15.85 -20.77 8.18
CA ASP A 109 -17.16 -21.39 7.94
C ASP A 109 -17.88 -20.68 6.79
N ILE A 110 -18.08 -21.41 5.69
CA ILE A 110 -18.71 -20.96 4.45
C ILE A 110 -20.01 -21.72 4.14
N ALA A 111 -20.56 -22.47 5.11
CA ALA A 111 -21.79 -23.23 4.92
C ALA A 111 -22.97 -22.30 4.59
N GLY A 112 -23.56 -22.48 3.39
CA GLY A 112 -24.67 -21.65 2.91
C GLY A 112 -24.28 -20.24 2.41
N VAL A 113 -22.99 -19.95 2.24
CA VAL A 113 -22.51 -18.64 1.75
C VAL A 113 -22.46 -18.61 0.22
N ASN A 114 -22.97 -17.53 -0.39
CA ASN A 114 -22.71 -17.23 -1.80
C ASN A 114 -21.30 -16.62 -1.97
N LEU A 115 -20.33 -17.45 -2.38
CA LEU A 115 -18.92 -17.04 -2.49
C LEU A 115 -18.63 -16.01 -3.59
N GLU A 116 -19.51 -15.83 -4.58
CA GLU A 116 -19.33 -14.79 -5.62
C GLU A 116 -19.73 -13.39 -5.13
N GLU A 117 -20.61 -13.30 -4.13
CA GLU A 117 -21.05 -12.03 -3.52
C GLU A 117 -20.34 -11.72 -2.19
N ALA A 118 -19.81 -12.74 -1.50
CA ALA A 118 -19.13 -12.56 -0.23
C ALA A 118 -17.90 -11.66 -0.34
N VAL A 119 -17.75 -10.71 0.59
CA VAL A 119 -16.57 -9.84 0.72
C VAL A 119 -15.69 -10.32 1.87
N PRO A 120 -14.61 -11.10 1.63
CA PRO A 120 -13.86 -11.71 2.72
C PRO A 120 -12.94 -10.69 3.39
N CYS A 121 -12.82 -10.78 4.71
CA CYS A 121 -12.04 -9.86 5.52
C CYS A 121 -11.09 -10.60 6.46
N ILE A 122 -10.01 -9.92 6.85
CA ILE A 122 -8.95 -10.46 7.69
C ILE A 122 -8.28 -9.34 8.50
N ALA A 123 -7.90 -9.62 9.74
CA ALA A 123 -7.09 -8.75 10.58
C ALA A 123 -6.15 -9.59 11.46
N LEU A 124 -4.88 -9.20 11.56
CA LEU A 124 -3.87 -9.89 12.35
C LEU A 124 -3.66 -9.19 13.69
N SER A 125 -3.57 -9.96 14.78
CA SER A 125 -3.23 -9.41 16.10
C SER A 125 -1.80 -8.87 16.14
N LYS A 126 -1.55 -7.81 16.92
CA LYS A 126 -0.24 -7.11 17.02
C LYS A 126 0.95 -8.01 17.40
N ASN A 127 0.68 -9.18 17.98
CA ASN A 127 1.68 -10.16 18.44
C ASN A 127 1.72 -11.43 17.59
N ASP A 128 1.19 -11.40 16.35
CA ASP A 128 1.16 -12.51 15.38
C ASP A 128 0.53 -13.83 15.87
N SER A 129 -0.10 -13.83 17.05
CA SER A 129 -0.57 -15.06 17.71
C SER A 129 -1.98 -15.47 17.27
N TYR A 130 -2.77 -14.50 16.82
CA TYR A 130 -4.13 -14.70 16.36
C TYR A 130 -4.42 -13.94 15.07
N VAL A 131 -5.29 -14.52 14.25
CA VAL A 131 -5.90 -13.84 13.11
C VAL A 131 -7.41 -13.95 13.21
N MET A 132 -8.09 -12.90 12.79
CA MET A 132 -9.54 -12.83 12.73
C MET A 132 -9.95 -12.70 11.28
N SER A 133 -10.86 -13.56 10.84
CA SER A 133 -11.30 -13.61 9.44
C SER A 133 -12.79 -13.93 9.33
N ALA A 134 -13.38 -13.53 8.21
CA ALA A 134 -14.70 -13.95 7.78
C ALA A 134 -14.74 -14.03 6.25
N CYS A 135 -15.64 -14.86 5.73
CA CYS A 135 -15.90 -15.03 4.30
C CYS A 135 -17.40 -15.24 4.11
N GLY A 136 -18.18 -14.16 4.23
CA GLY A 136 -19.65 -14.17 4.21
C GLY A 136 -20.34 -14.80 5.44
N GLY A 137 -19.75 -15.83 6.04
CA GLY A 137 -20.18 -16.46 7.29
C GLY A 137 -19.79 -15.70 8.57
N LYS A 138 -19.79 -16.41 9.70
CA LYS A 138 -19.39 -15.88 11.02
C LYS A 138 -17.96 -15.36 11.03
N VAL A 139 -17.68 -14.34 11.85
CA VAL A 139 -16.31 -13.94 12.15
C VAL A 139 -15.66 -14.98 13.06
N SER A 140 -14.49 -15.46 12.67
CA SER A 140 -13.75 -16.53 13.35
C SER A 140 -12.40 -16.03 13.86
N LEU A 141 -12.07 -16.30 15.12
CA LEU A 141 -10.75 -16.06 15.72
C LEU A 141 -9.92 -17.35 15.63
N PHE A 142 -8.86 -17.35 14.82
CA PHE A 142 -7.94 -18.48 14.67
C PHE A 142 -6.64 -18.27 15.45
N ASN A 143 -6.12 -19.34 16.03
CA ASN A 143 -4.77 -19.37 16.61
C ASN A 143 -3.71 -19.66 15.52
N MET A 144 -2.73 -18.77 15.35
CA MET A 144 -1.71 -18.84 14.28
C MET A 144 -0.67 -19.96 14.44
N MET A 145 -0.67 -20.67 15.58
CA MET A 145 0.26 -21.78 15.89
C MET A 145 -0.41 -23.16 15.83
N THR A 146 -1.74 -23.23 15.77
CA THR A 146 -2.49 -24.50 15.74
C THR A 146 -3.57 -24.55 14.66
N PHE A 147 -3.86 -23.42 14.01
CA PHE A 147 -4.98 -23.20 13.09
C PHE A 147 -6.37 -23.52 13.66
N LYS A 148 -6.48 -23.79 14.96
CA LYS A 148 -7.76 -23.98 15.63
C LYS A 148 -8.54 -22.67 15.69
N VAL A 149 -9.84 -22.78 15.44
CA VAL A 149 -10.82 -21.76 15.79
C VAL A 149 -10.94 -21.71 17.31
N MET A 150 -10.68 -20.54 17.88
CA MET A 150 -10.78 -20.27 19.32
C MET A 150 -12.21 -19.86 19.71
N THR A 151 -12.86 -19.05 18.86
CA THR A 151 -14.27 -18.63 18.99
C THR A 151 -14.81 -18.17 17.64
N THR A 152 -16.13 -18.18 17.49
CA THR A 152 -16.87 -17.60 16.36
C THR A 152 -18.00 -16.71 16.87
N PHE A 153 -18.19 -15.54 16.30
CA PHE A 153 -19.21 -14.57 16.72
C PHE A 153 -19.77 -13.80 15.51
N MET A 154 -20.81 -13.01 15.75
CA MET A 154 -21.58 -12.27 14.72
C MET A 154 -21.93 -13.13 13.48
N PRO A 155 -22.89 -14.07 13.59
CA PRO A 155 -23.45 -14.73 12.41
C PRO A 155 -24.17 -13.72 11.49
N PRO A 156 -24.13 -13.92 10.17
CA PRO A 156 -24.94 -13.15 9.23
C PRO A 156 -26.44 -13.50 9.35
N PRO A 157 -27.35 -12.62 8.91
CA PRO A 157 -27.10 -11.27 8.40
C PRO A 157 -26.99 -10.24 9.54
N PRO A 158 -26.26 -9.12 9.33
CA PRO A 158 -25.51 -8.78 8.12
C PRO A 158 -24.13 -9.44 8.08
N ALA A 159 -23.56 -9.61 6.88
CA ALA A 159 -22.19 -10.13 6.71
C ALA A 159 -21.14 -9.04 7.04
N SER A 160 -19.98 -9.46 7.54
CA SER A 160 -18.85 -8.57 7.82
C SER A 160 -17.92 -8.43 6.59
N THR A 161 -17.63 -7.20 6.19
CA THR A 161 -16.88 -6.84 4.98
C THR A 161 -15.47 -6.30 5.26
N PHE A 162 -15.21 -5.81 6.48
CA PHE A 162 -13.92 -5.29 6.92
C PHE A 162 -13.68 -5.50 8.42
N LEU A 163 -12.42 -5.68 8.83
CA LEU A 163 -12.01 -5.87 10.23
C LEU A 163 -10.83 -4.95 10.56
N ALA A 164 -10.85 -4.29 11.71
CA ALA A 164 -9.72 -3.52 12.24
C ALA A 164 -9.64 -3.63 13.76
N PHE A 165 -8.48 -4.05 14.29
CA PHE A 165 -8.19 -4.02 15.72
C PHE A 165 -8.04 -2.58 16.22
N HIS A 166 -8.55 -2.30 17.42
CA HIS A 166 -8.32 -1.02 18.08
C HIS A 166 -6.82 -0.84 18.42
N PRO A 167 -6.22 0.33 18.15
CA PRO A 167 -4.77 0.53 18.25
C PRO A 167 -4.23 0.39 19.68
N GLN A 168 -5.05 0.58 20.70
CA GLN A 168 -4.62 0.52 22.11
C GLN A 168 -5.24 -0.63 22.93
N ASP A 169 -6.39 -1.17 22.52
CA ASP A 169 -7.11 -2.22 23.26
C ASP A 169 -7.32 -3.44 22.36
N ASN A 170 -6.59 -4.53 22.63
CA ASN A 170 -6.65 -5.74 21.81
C ASN A 170 -7.99 -6.51 21.93
N ASN A 171 -8.85 -6.15 22.88
CA ASN A 171 -10.19 -6.74 23.02
C ASN A 171 -11.22 -6.07 22.10
N ILE A 172 -10.94 -4.86 21.60
CA ILE A 172 -11.87 -4.04 20.83
C ILE A 172 -11.56 -4.08 19.34
N ILE A 173 -12.61 -4.25 18.54
CA ILE A 173 -12.52 -4.42 17.09
C ILE A 173 -13.62 -3.60 16.43
N SER A 174 -13.27 -2.84 15.40
CA SER A 174 -14.23 -2.25 14.47
C SER A 174 -14.48 -3.24 13.34
N ILE A 175 -15.75 -3.58 13.13
CA ILE A 175 -16.20 -4.52 12.11
C ILE A 175 -17.15 -3.80 11.17
N GLY A 176 -16.75 -3.65 9.90
CA GLY A 176 -17.57 -3.08 8.86
C GLY A 176 -18.55 -4.12 8.32
N MET A 177 -19.79 -3.71 8.05
CA MET A 177 -20.87 -4.62 7.66
C MET A 177 -21.41 -4.31 6.25
N GLU A 178 -22.08 -5.30 5.66
CA GLU A 178 -22.79 -5.20 4.37
C GLU A 178 -23.94 -4.17 4.43
N ASP A 179 -24.61 -4.06 5.58
CA ASP A 179 -25.77 -3.18 5.81
C ASP A 179 -25.43 -1.70 6.06
N SER A 180 -24.21 -1.26 5.67
CA SER A 180 -23.63 0.07 5.89
C SER A 180 -23.33 0.46 7.34
N THR A 181 -23.50 -0.44 8.30
CA THR A 181 -23.15 -0.19 9.71
C THR A 181 -21.71 -0.58 10.03
N ILE A 182 -21.18 -0.02 11.12
CA ILE A 182 -19.93 -0.47 11.74
C ILE A 182 -20.24 -0.90 13.16
N HIS A 183 -19.88 -2.13 13.54
CA HIS A 183 -19.98 -2.61 14.90
C HIS A 183 -18.65 -2.42 15.63
N ILE A 184 -18.69 -1.80 16.82
CA ILE A 184 -17.58 -1.79 17.77
C ILE A 184 -17.79 -2.96 18.72
N TYR A 185 -16.98 -4.00 18.57
CA TYR A 185 -17.15 -5.28 19.24
C TYR A 185 -16.11 -5.49 20.34
N ASN A 186 -16.49 -6.12 21.44
CA ASN A 186 -15.60 -6.51 22.54
C ASN A 186 -15.52 -8.04 22.65
N VAL A 187 -14.44 -8.62 22.12
CA VAL A 187 -14.23 -10.07 22.05
C VAL A 187 -14.15 -10.73 23.42
N ARG A 188 -13.79 -10.00 24.48
CA ARG A 188 -13.63 -10.56 25.83
C ARG A 188 -14.97 -10.84 26.54
N VAL A 189 -16.01 -10.08 26.22
CA VAL A 189 -17.35 -10.21 26.83
C VAL A 189 -18.42 -10.62 25.82
N ASP A 190 -18.04 -10.78 24.54
CA ASP A 190 -18.90 -11.18 23.42
C ASP A 190 -19.99 -10.15 23.02
N GLU A 191 -19.77 -8.85 23.31
CA GLU A 191 -20.78 -7.79 23.14
C GLU A 191 -20.42 -6.73 22.09
N VAL A 192 -21.45 -6.19 21.41
CA VAL A 192 -21.36 -4.98 20.58
C VAL A 192 -21.52 -3.75 21.47
N LYS A 193 -20.41 -3.03 21.75
CA LYS A 193 -20.42 -1.78 22.53
C LYS A 193 -21.15 -0.63 21.82
N SER A 194 -20.99 -0.52 20.50
CA SER A 194 -21.55 0.59 19.72
C SER A 194 -21.85 0.19 18.28
N LYS A 195 -22.87 0.81 17.68
CA LYS A 195 -23.25 0.63 16.28
C LYS A 195 -23.21 1.97 15.56
N LEU A 196 -22.23 2.16 14.68
CA LEU A 196 -22.02 3.40 13.96
C LEU A 196 -22.85 3.38 12.67
N LYS A 197 -23.63 4.42 12.43
CA LYS A 197 -24.50 4.57 11.25
C LYS A 197 -24.17 5.87 10.54
N GLY A 198 -23.95 5.82 9.23
CA GLY A 198 -23.60 7.02 8.49
C GLY A 198 -23.16 6.86 7.04
N HIS A 199 -22.83 5.64 6.61
CA HIS A 199 -22.71 5.27 5.20
C HIS A 199 -24.08 4.86 4.64
N GLN A 200 -24.18 4.74 3.32
CA GLN A 200 -25.37 4.31 2.57
C GLN A 200 -25.18 2.96 1.84
N ARG A 201 -23.95 2.42 1.86
CA ARG A 201 -23.58 1.12 1.27
C ARG A 201 -22.59 0.40 2.19
N ARG A 202 -22.28 -0.86 1.90
CA ARG A 202 -21.31 -1.68 2.63
C ARG A 202 -20.02 -0.92 2.97
N ILE A 203 -19.45 -1.23 4.13
CA ILE A 203 -18.16 -0.67 4.56
C ILE A 203 -17.03 -1.34 3.77
N THR A 204 -16.08 -0.55 3.26
CA THR A 204 -14.98 -1.02 2.40
C THR A 204 -13.60 -0.68 2.95
N GLY A 205 -13.52 0.13 4.02
CA GLY A 205 -12.27 0.41 4.74
C GLY A 205 -12.50 0.96 6.14
N LEU A 206 -11.56 0.64 7.04
CA LEU A 206 -11.50 1.13 8.42
C LEU A 206 -10.03 1.41 8.76
N ALA A 207 -9.73 2.64 9.20
CA ALA A 207 -8.38 3.04 9.60
C ALA A 207 -8.42 3.93 10.85
N PHE A 208 -7.63 3.59 11.86
CA PHE A 208 -7.51 4.37 13.10
C PHE A 208 -6.34 5.35 13.02
N SER A 209 -6.49 6.53 13.63
CA SER A 209 -5.39 7.42 14.01
C SER A 209 -5.46 7.70 15.50
N THR A 210 -4.42 7.28 16.22
CA THR A 210 -4.26 7.59 17.65
C THR A 210 -3.93 9.06 17.88
N ASN A 211 -3.19 9.69 16.96
CA ASN A 211 -2.72 11.07 17.11
C ASN A 211 -3.87 12.08 16.98
N LEU A 212 -4.86 11.78 16.14
CA LEU A 212 -6.08 12.57 15.98
C LEU A 212 -7.26 12.06 16.83
N ASN A 213 -7.07 10.90 17.48
CA ASN A 213 -8.08 10.19 18.26
C ASN A 213 -9.39 9.95 17.49
N ILE A 214 -9.25 9.42 16.26
CA ILE A 214 -10.36 9.14 15.33
C ILE A 214 -10.26 7.77 14.67
N LEU A 215 -11.42 7.20 14.38
CA LEU A 215 -11.59 6.17 13.36
C LEU A 215 -12.07 6.86 12.08
N VAL A 216 -11.47 6.51 10.94
CA VAL A 216 -11.97 6.87 9.60
C VAL A 216 -12.50 5.61 8.94
N SER A 217 -13.73 5.68 8.44
CA SER A 217 -14.33 4.62 7.64
C SER A 217 -14.60 5.09 6.22
N SER A 218 -14.52 4.17 5.27
CA SER A 218 -14.92 4.36 3.89
C SER A 218 -15.96 3.31 3.49
N GLY A 219 -16.90 3.69 2.62
CA GLY A 219 -17.94 2.82 2.11
C GLY A 219 -17.92 2.71 0.59
N ALA A 220 -18.67 1.74 0.06
CA ALA A 220 -18.91 1.60 -1.38
C ALA A 220 -19.82 2.72 -1.97
N ASP A 221 -20.17 3.72 -1.14
CA ASP A 221 -20.90 4.96 -1.46
C ASP A 221 -19.97 6.14 -1.78
N ALA A 222 -18.66 5.88 -1.93
CA ALA A 222 -17.63 6.89 -2.18
C ALA A 222 -17.60 8.01 -1.11
N GLN A 223 -18.02 7.71 0.13
CA GLN A 223 -17.90 8.63 1.26
C GLN A 223 -16.84 8.18 2.26
N LEU A 224 -16.30 9.16 3.00
CA LEU A 224 -15.51 8.96 4.21
C LEU A 224 -16.29 9.48 5.41
N CYS A 225 -16.44 8.68 6.46
CA CYS A 225 -16.96 9.13 7.75
C CYS A 225 -15.83 9.16 8.80
N VAL A 226 -15.85 10.17 9.66
CA VAL A 226 -14.92 10.35 10.78
C VAL A 226 -15.67 10.16 12.09
N TRP A 227 -15.14 9.31 12.96
CA TRP A 227 -15.73 8.95 14.24
C TRP A 227 -14.75 9.25 15.37
N SER A 228 -15.28 9.70 16.51
CA SER A 228 -14.55 9.76 17.77
C SER A 228 -14.19 8.33 18.22
N ILE A 229 -12.97 8.08 18.70
CA ILE A 229 -12.64 6.76 19.29
C ILE A 229 -13.27 6.62 20.68
N ASP A 230 -13.20 7.66 21.52
CA ASP A 230 -13.68 7.58 22.91
C ASP A 230 -15.21 7.47 23.00
N THR A 231 -15.92 8.26 22.20
CA THR A 231 -17.40 8.36 22.26
C THR A 231 -18.11 7.60 21.14
N TRP A 232 -17.38 7.15 20.11
CA TRP A 232 -17.92 6.52 18.90
C TRP A 232 -18.90 7.38 18.08
N GLU A 233 -19.00 8.67 18.38
CA GLU A 233 -19.88 9.62 17.68
C GLU A 233 -19.31 10.06 16.33
N LYS A 234 -20.21 10.30 15.36
CA LYS A 234 -19.87 10.81 14.03
C LYS A 234 -19.46 12.28 14.11
N ARG A 235 -18.19 12.59 13.84
CA ARG A 235 -17.66 13.96 13.81
C ARG A 235 -17.88 14.64 12.46
N LYS A 236 -17.70 13.91 11.35
CA LYS A 236 -17.79 14.44 9.98
C LYS A 236 -18.15 13.34 8.97
N ALA A 237 -18.75 13.72 7.85
CA ALA A 237 -18.73 12.92 6.63
C ALA A 237 -18.39 13.81 5.44
N ILE A 238 -17.65 13.26 4.49
CA ILE A 238 -17.35 13.92 3.20
C ILE A 238 -17.48 12.92 2.05
N PRO A 239 -17.99 13.31 0.88
CA PRO A 239 -17.81 12.55 -0.34
C PRO A 239 -16.37 12.71 -0.85
N ILE A 240 -15.80 11.66 -1.44
CA ILE A 240 -14.54 11.80 -2.18
C ILE A 240 -14.82 12.48 -3.53
N GLN A 241 -13.98 13.43 -3.91
CA GLN A 241 -14.09 14.11 -5.21
C GLN A 241 -13.59 13.17 -6.31
N LEU A 242 -14.53 12.56 -7.03
CA LEU A 242 -14.27 11.66 -8.16
C LEU A 242 -14.03 12.42 -9.47
N PRO A 243 -13.42 11.78 -10.50
CA PRO A 243 -13.29 12.37 -11.83
C PRO A 243 -14.66 12.59 -12.48
N ALA A 244 -14.76 13.58 -13.38
CA ALA A 244 -16.01 13.91 -14.07
C ALA A 244 -16.58 12.69 -14.83
N GLY A 245 -17.90 12.50 -14.74
CA GLY A 245 -18.61 11.39 -15.39
C GLY A 245 -18.48 10.02 -14.71
N LYS A 246 -17.82 9.91 -13.55
CA LYS A 246 -17.77 8.68 -12.75
C LYS A 246 -18.92 8.60 -11.75
N SER A 247 -19.44 7.39 -11.52
CA SER A 247 -20.48 7.12 -10.53
C SER A 247 -19.92 7.27 -9.11
N PRO A 248 -20.67 7.82 -8.12
CA PRO A 248 -20.28 7.89 -6.72
C PRO A 248 -20.43 6.54 -6.01
N VAL A 249 -19.88 5.49 -6.61
CA VAL A 249 -19.99 4.10 -6.20
C VAL A 249 -18.69 3.39 -6.56
N GLY A 250 -18.14 2.65 -5.61
CA GLY A 250 -16.96 1.81 -5.81
C GLY A 250 -16.24 1.55 -4.50
N ASP A 251 -15.49 0.45 -4.44
CA ASP A 251 -14.77 0.07 -3.23
C ASP A 251 -13.69 1.12 -2.91
N THR A 252 -13.89 1.85 -1.81
CA THR A 252 -12.95 2.86 -1.31
C THR A 252 -12.18 2.29 -0.12
N ARG A 253 -10.85 2.27 -0.18
CA ARG A 253 -9.98 1.88 0.95
C ARG A 253 -9.29 3.09 1.54
N VAL A 254 -8.99 3.01 2.84
CA VAL A 254 -8.31 4.06 3.60
C VAL A 254 -7.14 3.49 4.39
N GLN A 255 -6.02 4.22 4.42
CA GLN A 255 -4.84 3.88 5.21
C GLN A 255 -4.18 5.15 5.74
N PHE A 256 -3.88 5.21 7.04
CA PHE A 256 -3.10 6.32 7.59
C PHE A 256 -1.63 6.19 7.20
N HIS A 257 -1.02 7.34 6.92
CA HIS A 257 0.43 7.52 6.82
C HIS A 257 1.07 7.32 8.22
N SER A 258 2.38 7.03 8.27
CA SER A 258 3.14 6.81 9.51
C SER A 258 3.05 7.96 10.53
N ASP A 259 2.94 9.21 10.08
CA ASP A 259 2.68 10.41 10.90
C ASP A 259 1.28 10.45 11.57
N GLN A 260 0.35 9.59 11.15
CA GLN A 260 -1.05 9.52 11.60
C GLN A 260 -1.88 10.81 11.35
N LEU A 261 -1.36 11.75 10.55
CA LEU A 261 -1.99 13.03 10.18
C LEU A 261 -2.46 13.03 8.72
N ARG A 262 -1.80 12.27 7.85
CA ARG A 262 -2.20 12.09 6.45
C ARG A 262 -2.91 10.76 6.22
N LEU A 263 -3.88 10.77 5.31
CA LEU A 263 -4.70 9.62 4.95
C LEU A 263 -4.58 9.36 3.44
N LEU A 264 -4.11 8.17 3.06
CA LEU A 264 -4.26 7.64 1.72
C LEU A 264 -5.70 7.13 1.55
N VAL A 265 -6.34 7.61 0.50
CA VAL A 265 -7.66 7.19 0.03
C VAL A 265 -7.47 6.57 -1.35
N VAL A 266 -7.86 5.30 -1.47
CA VAL A 266 -7.72 4.51 -2.70
C VAL A 266 -9.12 4.20 -3.21
N HIS A 267 -9.39 4.57 -4.45
CA HIS A 267 -10.59 4.20 -5.18
C HIS A 267 -10.17 3.67 -6.56
N GLU A 268 -10.99 2.83 -7.20
CA GLU A 268 -10.68 2.28 -8.54
C GLU A 268 -10.33 3.35 -9.60
N THR A 269 -10.83 4.58 -9.42
CA THR A 269 -10.58 5.72 -10.32
C THR A 269 -9.48 6.68 -9.85
N GLN A 270 -8.89 6.55 -8.66
CA GLN A 270 -7.90 7.51 -8.14
C GLN A 270 -7.14 7.06 -6.90
N LEU A 271 -5.91 7.57 -6.76
CA LEU A 271 -5.23 7.72 -5.48
C LEU A 271 -5.43 9.16 -5.00
N ALA A 272 -5.64 9.37 -3.70
CA ALA A 272 -5.71 10.71 -3.12
C ALA A 272 -5.12 10.74 -1.71
N ILE A 273 -4.42 11.83 -1.37
CA ILE A 273 -3.91 12.07 -0.02
C ILE A 273 -4.74 13.19 0.62
N TYR A 274 -5.21 12.96 1.85
CA TYR A 274 -5.98 13.92 2.64
C TYR A 274 -5.23 14.32 3.92
N GLU A 275 -5.40 15.58 4.34
CA GLU A 275 -5.09 16.02 5.70
C GLU A 275 -6.25 15.55 6.60
N ALA A 276 -6.01 14.55 7.45
CA ALA A 276 -7.09 13.84 8.14
C ALA A 276 -7.75 14.64 9.27
N SER A 277 -7.07 15.65 9.81
CA SER A 277 -7.61 16.58 10.82
C SER A 277 -8.78 17.40 10.26
N LYS A 278 -8.63 17.93 9.03
CA LYS A 278 -9.65 18.73 8.33
C LYS A 278 -10.50 17.89 7.38
N MET A 279 -10.02 16.72 6.96
CA MET A 279 -10.52 15.96 5.81
C MET A 279 -10.52 16.78 4.51
N GLU A 280 -9.38 17.41 4.23
CA GLU A 280 -9.14 18.18 3.01
C GLU A 280 -8.16 17.43 2.09
N ARG A 281 -8.46 17.37 0.79
CA ARG A 281 -7.64 16.64 -0.19
C ARG A 281 -6.40 17.45 -0.56
N ILE A 282 -5.23 16.99 -0.11
CA ILE A 282 -3.92 17.57 -0.42
C ILE A 282 -3.53 17.26 -1.87
N ARG A 283 -3.71 15.99 -2.31
CA ARG A 283 -3.35 15.53 -3.66
C ARG A 283 -4.33 14.53 -4.24
N GLN A 284 -4.32 14.43 -5.56
CA GLN A 284 -5.03 13.44 -6.36
C GLN A 284 -4.11 12.96 -7.49
N TRP A 285 -4.17 11.67 -7.79
CA TRP A 285 -3.66 11.08 -9.02
C TRP A 285 -4.75 10.19 -9.61
N ILE A 286 -4.91 10.22 -10.94
CA ILE A 286 -5.97 9.51 -11.68
C ILE A 286 -5.27 8.59 -12.69
N PRO A 287 -5.76 7.35 -12.91
CA PRO A 287 -5.27 6.47 -13.98
C PRO A 287 -5.19 7.16 -15.34
N GLN A 288 -4.00 7.14 -15.94
CA GLN A 288 -3.68 7.76 -17.23
C GLN A 288 -2.45 7.10 -17.85
N ASP A 289 -2.23 7.35 -19.13
CA ASP A 289 -1.04 6.94 -19.89
C ASP A 289 -0.71 5.44 -19.72
N VAL A 290 0.49 5.13 -19.23
CA VAL A 290 0.99 3.75 -19.01
C VAL A 290 0.32 3.02 -17.83
N LEU A 291 -0.54 3.69 -17.07
CA LEU A 291 -1.33 3.15 -15.95
C LEU A 291 -2.80 3.61 -16.08
N ALA A 292 -3.41 3.39 -17.24
CA ALA A 292 -4.77 3.83 -17.55
C ALA A 292 -5.90 2.91 -17.04
N ALA A 293 -5.59 1.67 -16.65
CA ALA A 293 -6.58 0.72 -16.12
C ALA A 293 -7.10 1.13 -14.72
N PRO A 294 -8.25 0.60 -14.27
CA PRO A 294 -8.71 0.80 -12.90
C PRO A 294 -7.71 0.26 -11.86
N ILE A 295 -7.61 0.95 -10.73
CA ILE A 295 -6.79 0.53 -9.58
C ILE A 295 -7.49 -0.63 -8.86
N SER A 296 -6.82 -1.77 -8.74
CA SER A 296 -7.34 -2.92 -7.99
C SER A 296 -7.02 -2.83 -6.50
N TYR A 297 -5.86 -2.27 -6.15
CA TYR A 297 -5.42 -2.10 -4.76
C TYR A 297 -4.33 -1.04 -4.67
N ALA A 298 -4.18 -0.39 -3.52
CA ALA A 298 -2.95 0.33 -3.18
C ALA A 298 -2.68 0.36 -1.67
N ALA A 299 -1.40 0.52 -1.30
CA ALA A 299 -0.96 0.64 0.09
C ALA A 299 0.34 1.47 0.21
N TYR A 300 0.52 2.15 1.34
CA TYR A 300 1.80 2.74 1.74
C TYR A 300 2.87 1.68 2.01
N SER A 301 4.14 2.02 1.74
CA SER A 301 5.29 1.35 2.36
C SER A 301 5.29 1.53 3.89
N CYS A 302 6.07 0.71 4.62
CA CYS A 302 6.13 0.78 6.09
C CYS A 302 6.59 2.15 6.64
N ASN A 303 7.49 2.83 5.94
CA ASN A 303 7.90 4.20 6.26
C ASN A 303 6.99 5.28 5.65
N SER A 304 6.00 4.87 4.86
CA SER A 304 5.03 5.70 4.12
C SER A 304 5.63 6.70 3.13
N GLN A 305 6.87 6.49 2.68
CA GLN A 305 7.51 7.28 1.61
C GLN A 305 7.13 6.83 0.20
N LEU A 306 6.66 5.59 0.03
CA LEU A 306 6.17 5.05 -1.24
C LEU A 306 4.72 4.63 -1.12
N ILE A 307 4.02 4.61 -2.26
CA ILE A 307 2.72 3.95 -2.42
C ILE A 307 2.88 2.92 -3.54
N TYR A 308 2.53 1.68 -3.25
CA TYR A 308 2.38 0.62 -4.25
C TYR A 308 0.93 0.58 -4.68
N ALA A 309 0.65 0.65 -5.99
CA ALA A 309 -0.70 0.49 -6.54
C ALA A 309 -0.70 -0.57 -7.65
N SER A 310 -1.63 -1.52 -7.59
CA SER A 310 -1.87 -2.52 -8.63
C SER A 310 -3.08 -2.13 -9.47
N PHE A 311 -3.07 -2.60 -10.72
CA PHE A 311 -4.06 -2.24 -11.72
C PHE A 311 -4.69 -3.51 -12.35
N CYS A 312 -5.92 -3.37 -12.86
CA CYS A 312 -6.67 -4.50 -13.45
C CYS A 312 -6.08 -5.03 -14.78
N ASP A 313 -5.09 -4.34 -15.35
CA ASP A 313 -4.29 -4.78 -16.51
C ASP A 313 -2.96 -5.47 -16.11
N ALA A 314 -2.82 -5.80 -14.82
CA ALA A 314 -1.66 -6.40 -14.19
C ALA A 314 -0.39 -5.54 -14.10
N ASN A 315 -0.45 -4.24 -14.43
CA ASN A 315 0.61 -3.31 -14.05
C ASN A 315 0.65 -3.07 -12.53
N ILE A 316 1.82 -2.67 -12.04
CA ILE A 316 2.00 -2.09 -10.72
C ILE A 316 2.76 -0.77 -10.86
N GLY A 317 2.24 0.29 -10.25
CA GLY A 317 2.91 1.58 -10.15
C GLY A 317 3.52 1.76 -8.75
N VAL A 318 4.77 2.22 -8.71
CA VAL A 318 5.41 2.67 -7.47
C VAL A 318 5.46 4.19 -7.48
N PHE A 319 4.71 4.81 -6.57
CA PHE A 319 4.58 6.25 -6.46
C PHE A 319 5.39 6.80 -5.28
N ASP A 320 5.91 8.00 -5.44
CA ASP A 320 6.37 8.83 -4.34
C ASP A 320 5.15 9.31 -3.53
N ALA A 321 5.13 9.01 -2.22
CA ALA A 321 3.97 9.26 -1.37
C ALA A 321 3.68 10.75 -1.14
N ASP A 322 4.73 11.56 -1.07
CA ASP A 322 4.64 12.99 -0.75
C ASP A 322 4.16 13.83 -1.95
N SER A 323 4.37 13.34 -3.18
CA SER A 323 4.01 14.03 -4.43
C SER A 323 2.90 13.36 -5.26
N LEU A 324 2.60 12.07 -5.01
CA LEU A 324 1.83 11.18 -5.90
C LEU A 324 2.39 11.10 -7.34
N ARG A 325 3.69 11.36 -7.54
CA ARG A 325 4.34 11.16 -8.85
C ARG A 325 4.83 9.71 -8.98
N LEU A 326 4.63 9.12 -10.15
CA LEU A 326 5.10 7.78 -10.48
C LEU A 326 6.64 7.76 -10.57
N ARG A 327 7.28 6.86 -9.82
CA ARG A 327 8.75 6.63 -9.84
C ARG A 327 9.12 5.54 -10.84
N CYS A 328 8.39 4.42 -10.81
CA CYS A 328 8.53 3.37 -11.81
C CYS A 328 7.22 2.61 -12.05
N ARG A 329 7.13 2.01 -13.25
CA ARG A 329 6.13 0.99 -13.61
C ARG A 329 6.79 -0.39 -13.57
N ILE A 330 6.14 -1.34 -12.91
CA ILE A 330 6.47 -2.77 -12.92
C ILE A 330 5.46 -3.45 -13.85
N ALA A 331 5.96 -4.09 -14.91
CA ALA A 331 5.12 -4.67 -15.96
C ALA A 331 4.50 -6.03 -15.56
N PRO A 332 3.42 -6.46 -16.27
CA PRO A 332 2.78 -7.76 -16.05
C PRO A 332 3.74 -8.95 -16.13
N SER A 333 4.79 -8.88 -16.95
CA SER A 333 5.85 -9.91 -17.10
C SER A 333 6.53 -10.29 -15.78
N ILE A 334 6.61 -9.38 -14.81
CA ILE A 334 7.18 -9.63 -13.49
C ILE A 334 6.19 -10.40 -12.60
N CYS A 335 4.93 -9.98 -12.61
CA CYS A 335 3.90 -10.52 -11.73
C CYS A 335 3.34 -11.86 -12.22
N LEU A 336 3.18 -12.00 -13.54
CA LEU A 336 2.53 -13.15 -14.17
C LEU A 336 3.53 -14.24 -14.54
N SER A 337 3.02 -15.43 -14.86
CA SER A 337 3.77 -16.47 -15.55
C SER A 337 3.51 -16.40 -17.06
N SER A 338 4.41 -16.97 -17.88
CA SER A 338 4.19 -17.09 -19.33
C SER A 338 2.88 -17.82 -19.67
N ALA A 339 2.48 -18.81 -18.86
CA ALA A 339 1.19 -19.48 -19.00
C ALA A 339 -0.01 -18.56 -18.66
N ALA A 340 0.12 -17.71 -17.64
CA ALA A 340 -0.95 -16.77 -17.25
C ALA A 340 -1.15 -15.64 -18.27
N LEU A 341 -0.09 -15.16 -18.91
CA LEU A 341 -0.15 -14.16 -20.00
C LEU A 341 -0.95 -14.64 -21.22
N ASN A 342 -1.04 -15.96 -21.43
CA ASN A 342 -1.73 -16.59 -22.56
C ASN A 342 -3.14 -17.12 -22.20
N ARG A 343 -3.68 -16.82 -21.00
CA ARG A 343 -5.03 -17.25 -20.60
C ARG A 343 -6.13 -16.36 -21.21
N SER A 344 -7.30 -16.96 -21.43
CA SER A 344 -8.50 -16.26 -21.90
C SER A 344 -9.09 -15.28 -20.86
N GLN A 345 -8.83 -15.50 -19.57
CA GLN A 345 -9.24 -14.62 -18.48
C GLN A 345 -8.01 -13.91 -17.92
N ALA A 346 -8.04 -12.58 -17.88
CA ALA A 346 -6.92 -11.75 -17.45
C ALA A 346 -6.54 -12.04 -16.00
N VAL A 347 -5.28 -12.43 -15.78
CA VAL A 347 -4.69 -12.56 -14.44
C VAL A 347 -4.07 -11.23 -14.05
N TYR A 348 -4.38 -10.71 -12.87
CA TYR A 348 -3.85 -9.44 -12.36
C TYR A 348 -3.75 -9.46 -10.82
N PRO A 349 -2.94 -8.58 -10.21
CA PRO A 349 -2.88 -8.45 -8.75
C PRO A 349 -4.18 -7.85 -8.21
N LEU A 350 -4.82 -8.55 -7.28
CA LEU A 350 -6.03 -8.12 -6.57
C LEU A 350 -5.70 -7.39 -5.25
N VAL A 351 -4.56 -7.70 -4.65
CA VAL A 351 -4.13 -7.15 -3.36
C VAL A 351 -2.62 -6.96 -3.31
N ILE A 352 -2.20 -5.90 -2.61
CA ILE A 352 -0.80 -5.64 -2.24
C ILE A 352 -0.69 -5.61 -0.72
N ALA A 353 0.35 -6.23 -0.17
CA ALA A 353 0.82 -6.02 1.20
C ALA A 353 2.22 -5.42 1.15
N ALA A 354 2.46 -4.27 1.77
CA ALA A 354 3.82 -3.75 1.95
C ALA A 354 4.53 -4.51 3.09
N HIS A 355 5.83 -4.75 2.96
CA HIS A 355 6.61 -5.38 4.03
C HIS A 355 6.69 -4.43 5.24
N PRO A 356 6.45 -4.90 6.47
CA PRO A 356 6.28 -4.02 7.64
C PRO A 356 7.57 -3.38 8.11
N LEU A 357 8.74 -3.85 7.65
CA LEU A 357 10.06 -3.38 8.09
C LEU A 357 10.97 -2.91 6.94
N GLU A 358 10.65 -3.21 5.67
CA GLU A 358 11.54 -2.94 4.54
C GLU A 358 10.78 -2.12 3.48
N PRO A 359 11.09 -0.82 3.30
CA PRO A 359 10.23 0.11 2.56
C PRO A 359 10.29 -0.03 1.04
N ASN A 360 11.12 -0.93 0.50
CA ASN A 360 11.19 -1.27 -0.91
C ASN A 360 10.66 -2.68 -1.22
N GLN A 361 10.01 -3.35 -0.27
CA GLN A 361 9.53 -4.72 -0.45
C GLN A 361 8.01 -4.78 -0.32
N PHE A 362 7.37 -5.53 -1.20
CA PHE A 362 5.94 -5.81 -1.13
C PHE A 362 5.62 -7.21 -1.62
N ALA A 363 4.46 -7.71 -1.22
CA ALA A 363 3.87 -8.94 -1.72
C ALA A 363 2.58 -8.64 -2.49
N VAL A 364 2.28 -9.48 -3.48
CA VAL A 364 1.09 -9.39 -4.32
C VAL A 364 0.31 -10.68 -4.28
N GLY A 365 -1.02 -10.58 -4.22
CA GLY A 365 -1.94 -11.70 -4.38
C GLY A 365 -2.70 -11.54 -5.69
N LEU A 366 -2.68 -12.58 -6.54
CA LEU A 366 -3.24 -12.54 -7.88
C LEU A 366 -4.66 -13.15 -7.96
N SER A 367 -5.37 -12.81 -9.04
CA SER A 367 -6.69 -13.38 -9.36
C SER A 367 -6.68 -14.87 -9.69
N ASP A 368 -5.52 -15.48 -9.97
CA ASP A 368 -5.36 -16.93 -10.17
C ASP A 368 -4.93 -17.70 -8.91
N GLY A 369 -4.92 -17.04 -7.75
CA GLY A 369 -4.52 -17.61 -6.47
C GLY A 369 -3.03 -17.47 -6.16
N SER A 370 -2.18 -17.12 -7.13
CA SER A 370 -0.74 -16.95 -6.92
C SER A 370 -0.42 -15.85 -5.91
N VAL A 371 0.63 -16.06 -5.12
CA VAL A 371 1.22 -15.04 -4.24
C VAL A 371 2.70 -14.89 -4.61
N LYS A 372 3.18 -13.66 -4.78
CA LYS A 372 4.59 -13.35 -5.01
C LYS A 372 5.10 -12.29 -4.02
N VAL A 373 6.38 -12.36 -3.66
CA VAL A 373 7.13 -11.24 -3.05
C VAL A 373 8.01 -10.62 -4.12
N ILE A 374 8.11 -9.28 -4.13
CA ILE A 374 8.83 -8.49 -5.13
C ILE A 374 9.72 -7.45 -4.42
N GLU A 375 10.97 -7.37 -4.85
CA GLU A 375 12.03 -6.48 -4.35
C GLU A 375 12.82 -5.87 -5.51
N PRO A 376 13.46 -4.70 -5.34
CA PRO A 376 14.40 -4.20 -6.34
C PRO A 376 15.60 -5.14 -6.49
N SER A 377 16.33 -4.97 -7.59
CA SER A 377 17.64 -5.60 -7.78
C SER A 377 18.61 -5.16 -6.66
N GLU A 378 19.57 -6.03 -6.32
CA GLU A 378 20.55 -5.74 -5.26
C GLU A 378 21.44 -4.54 -5.58
N SER A 379 21.69 -4.29 -6.87
CA SER A 379 22.47 -3.15 -7.35
C SER A 379 21.74 -1.80 -7.23
N GLU A 380 20.40 -1.77 -7.34
CA GLU A 380 19.63 -0.53 -7.21
C GLU A 380 19.14 -0.28 -5.78
N GLY A 381 18.69 -1.34 -5.09
CA GLY A 381 18.18 -1.28 -3.70
C GLY A 381 16.93 -0.41 -3.47
N LYS A 382 16.39 0.25 -4.51
CA LYS A 382 15.26 1.19 -4.46
C LYS A 382 14.46 1.14 -5.76
N TRP A 383 13.18 1.52 -5.69
CA TRP A 383 12.31 1.57 -6.87
C TRP A 383 12.44 2.89 -7.66
N GLY A 384 13.15 2.84 -8.79
CA GLY A 384 13.27 3.94 -9.75
C GLY A 384 13.85 5.23 -9.17
N SER A 385 13.87 6.29 -9.99
CA SER A 385 14.28 7.64 -9.58
C SER A 385 13.07 8.50 -9.22
N SER A 386 13.23 9.40 -8.24
CA SER A 386 12.22 10.44 -7.99
C SER A 386 12.22 11.43 -9.15
N PRO A 387 11.05 11.80 -9.72
CA PRO A 387 10.97 12.87 -10.69
C PRO A 387 11.43 14.20 -10.09
N PRO A 388 12.09 15.07 -10.88
CA PRO A 388 12.54 16.37 -10.40
C PRO A 388 11.34 17.19 -9.92
N THR A 389 11.51 17.91 -8.81
CA THR A 389 10.54 18.87 -8.32
C THR A 389 10.48 20.06 -9.25
N ASP A 390 9.29 20.38 -9.78
CA ASP A 390 9.07 21.62 -10.51
C ASP A 390 9.16 22.81 -9.56
N ASN A 391 10.37 23.35 -9.40
CA ASN A 391 10.55 24.70 -8.89
C ASN A 391 9.96 25.65 -9.93
N GLY A 392 8.77 26.17 -9.65
CA GLY A 392 7.96 26.91 -10.61
C GLY A 392 8.69 28.13 -11.19
N ILE A 393 9.24 27.98 -12.38
CA ILE A 393 9.69 29.12 -13.19
C ILE A 393 8.43 29.74 -13.81
N LEU A 394 7.97 30.82 -13.18
CA LEU A 394 7.14 31.82 -13.83
C LEU A 394 7.88 32.30 -15.08
N ASN A 395 7.40 31.91 -16.27
CA ASN A 395 7.89 32.44 -17.55
C ASN A 395 7.53 33.92 -17.67
N GLY A 396 8.35 34.76 -17.03
CA GLY A 396 8.32 36.20 -17.16
C GLY A 396 8.66 36.61 -18.59
N LYS A 397 7.79 37.44 -19.19
CA LYS A 397 8.08 38.09 -20.48
C LYS A 397 9.42 38.83 -20.40
N ALA A 398 10.22 38.70 -21.45
CA ALA A 398 11.54 39.29 -21.52
C ALA A 398 11.51 40.82 -21.33
N PRO A 399 12.35 41.40 -20.47
CA PRO A 399 12.71 42.81 -20.57
C PRO A 399 13.72 42.98 -21.72
N SER A 400 13.41 43.88 -22.65
CA SER A 400 14.33 44.29 -23.71
C SER A 400 15.56 44.98 -23.14
N SER A 401 16.75 44.54 -23.54
CA SER A 401 18.02 45.16 -23.18
C SER A 401 18.20 46.53 -23.82
N SER A 402 18.59 47.54 -23.04
CA SER A 402 19.22 48.77 -23.54
C SER A 402 20.53 49.03 -22.80
N THR A 403 21.58 49.31 -23.57
CA THR A 403 22.99 49.37 -23.17
C THR A 403 23.39 50.57 -22.30
N THR A 404 24.40 50.33 -21.46
CA THR A 404 25.44 51.27 -20.96
C THR A 404 25.43 52.71 -21.51
N SER A 405 25.58 53.76 -20.69
CA SER A 405 26.91 54.20 -20.21
C SER A 405 26.86 55.52 -19.39
N ASN A 406 28.00 55.81 -18.74
CA ASN A 406 28.52 57.11 -18.28
C ASN A 406 28.25 57.65 -16.85
N HIS A 407 29.38 58.15 -16.30
CA HIS A 407 29.61 59.13 -15.23
C HIS A 407 28.58 60.29 -15.21
N THR A 408 28.33 61.01 -14.11
CA THR A 408 29.29 61.59 -13.14
C THR A 408 28.74 61.67 -11.71
N ALA A 409 29.63 61.94 -10.74
CA ALA A 409 29.24 62.39 -9.40
C ALA A 409 28.73 63.83 -9.43
N ASP A 410 27.83 64.18 -8.51
CA ASP A 410 27.88 65.50 -7.86
C ASP A 410 27.28 65.47 -6.44
N GLN A 411 27.71 66.40 -5.59
CA GLN A 411 27.19 66.60 -4.24
C GLN A 411 26.02 67.59 -4.24
N ALA A 412 25.03 67.37 -3.38
CA ALA A 412 24.18 68.46 -2.91
C ALA A 412 23.71 68.20 -1.47
N GLN A 413 24.20 69.01 -0.53
CA GLN A 413 23.53 69.22 0.75
C GLN A 413 22.33 70.15 0.54
N ARG A 414 21.22 69.87 1.24
CA ARG A 414 20.45 70.88 1.97
C ARG A 414 19.69 70.24 3.11
#